data_AF-A0A850A4Z0-F1
#
_entry.id   AF-A0A850A4Z0-F1
#
_cell.length_a   1.000
_cell.length_b   1.000
_cell.length_c   1.000
_cell.angle_alpha   90.00
_cell.angle_beta   90.00
_cell.angle_gamma   90.00
#
_symmetry.space_group_name_H-M   'P 1'
#
loop_
_entity.id
_entity.type
_entity.pdbx_description
1 polymer ?
#
loop_
_entity_poly.entity_id
_entity_poly.type
_entity_poly.pdbx_seq_one_letter_code
_entity_poly.pdbx_strand_id
1 'polypeptide(L)'
;MQLWMIFGLWLVYLALTSNLEFSNLVVGLLIALGLTALLRPSPYPLRLQRIPGMAWALLRYGIMVGKDVFLGGLQVARFTLDPKLPIHPAVIAIPSGAEAELATALSAHTITLSPGAVVIEIGEQGMMYTHTLDVTMPDEAYFKMQRQRRDLLTRILPSPPT
;
A
#
# COMPACT_ATOMS: atom_id res chain seq x y z
N MET A 1 6.28 24.69 3.50
CA MET A 1 5.81 23.35 3.07
C MET A 1 5.69 22.32 4.21
N GLN A 2 6.05 22.66 5.46
CA GLN A 2 5.95 21.79 6.65
C GLN A 2 4.57 21.79 7.33
N LEU A 3 3.72 22.80 7.05
CA LEU A 3 2.41 23.00 7.67
C LEU A 3 1.43 21.82 7.43
N TRP A 4 1.41 21.27 6.22
CA TRP A 4 0.55 20.12 5.89
C TRP A 4 0.88 18.89 6.72
N MET A 5 2.16 18.69 7.00
CA MET A 5 2.61 17.57 7.81
C MET A 5 2.33 17.79 9.29
N ILE A 6 2.55 19.01 9.81
CA ILE A 6 2.15 19.36 11.18
C ILE A 6 0.65 19.16 11.35
N PHE A 7 -0.16 19.63 10.40
CA PHE A 7 -1.59 19.45 10.40
C PHE A 7 -2.01 17.97 10.33
N GLY A 8 -1.38 17.18 9.46
CA GLY A 8 -1.63 15.74 9.36
C GLY A 8 -1.28 14.98 10.65
N LEU A 9 -0.10 15.24 11.22
CA LEU A 9 0.32 14.65 12.50
C LEU A 9 -0.60 15.05 13.65
N TRP A 10 -1.03 16.31 13.68
CA TRP A 10 -1.99 16.81 14.67
C TRP A 10 -3.34 16.10 14.56
N LEU A 11 -3.88 15.94 13.36
CA LEU A 11 -5.11 15.18 13.13
C LEU A 11 -4.98 13.72 13.55
N VAL A 12 -3.85 13.07 13.24
CA VAL A 12 -3.58 11.68 13.67
C VAL A 12 -3.54 11.58 15.19
N TYR A 13 -2.89 12.52 15.88
CA TYR A 13 -2.86 12.57 17.34
C TYR A 13 -4.26 12.72 17.95
N LEU A 14 -5.09 13.60 17.39
CA LEU A 14 -6.46 13.81 17.87
C LEU A 14 -7.36 12.61 17.59
N ALA A 15 -7.19 11.95 16.44
CA ALA A 15 -7.91 10.72 16.14
C ALA A 15 -7.53 9.58 17.10
N LEU A 16 -6.26 9.52 17.52
CA LEU A 16 -5.77 8.51 18.47
C LEU A 16 -6.29 8.75 19.90
N THR A 17 -6.36 10.01 20.33
CA THR A 17 -6.82 10.37 21.67
C THR A 17 -8.33 10.51 21.78
N SER A 18 -9.03 10.72 20.66
CA SER A 18 -10.49 10.94 20.57
C SER A 18 -11.02 11.99 21.56
N ASN A 19 -10.18 12.95 21.94
CA ASN A 19 -10.47 13.98 22.93
C ASN A 19 -10.23 15.38 22.32
N LEU A 20 -11.26 16.23 22.33
CA LEU A 20 -11.24 17.57 21.73
C LEU A 20 -11.15 18.71 22.77
N GLU A 21 -10.75 18.42 24.00
CA GLU A 21 -10.46 19.44 25.00
C GLU A 21 -9.36 20.38 24.53
N PHE A 22 -9.49 21.67 24.89
CA PHE A 22 -8.55 22.71 24.48
C PHE A 22 -7.10 22.40 24.89
N SER A 23 -6.90 21.86 26.09
CA SER A 23 -5.60 21.38 26.58
C SER A 23 -5.00 20.33 25.64
N ASN A 24 -5.79 19.34 25.22
CA ASN A 24 -5.34 18.26 24.34
C ASN A 24 -5.03 18.75 22.93
N LEU A 25 -5.80 19.71 22.41
CA LEU A 25 -5.53 20.35 21.12
C LEU A 25 -4.14 21.01 21.11
N VAL A 26 -3.80 21.75 22.17
CA VAL A 26 -2.49 22.40 22.31
C VAL A 26 -1.37 21.38 22.45
N VAL A 27 -1.54 20.34 23.27
CA VAL A 27 -0.56 19.26 23.44
C VAL A 27 -0.29 18.56 22.11
N GLY A 28 -1.34 18.22 21.36
CA GLY A 28 -1.19 17.61 20.04
C GLY A 28 -0.40 18.49 19.07
N LEU A 29 -0.64 19.80 19.09
CA LEU A 29 0.08 20.74 18.23
C LEU A 29 1.57 20.81 18.61
N LEU A 30 1.88 20.85 19.90
CA LEU A 30 3.26 20.83 20.40
C LEU A 30 3.98 19.55 20.01
N ILE A 31 3.32 18.39 20.10
CA ILE A 31 3.86 17.11 19.66
C ILE A 31 4.13 17.13 18.15
N ALA A 32 3.17 17.59 17.35
CA ALA A 32 3.33 17.65 15.90
C ALA A 32 4.50 18.57 15.48
N LEU A 33 4.65 19.73 16.14
CA LEU A 33 5.77 20.64 15.94
C LEU A 33 7.10 20.03 16.36
N GLY A 34 7.15 19.43 17.56
CA GLY A 34 8.35 18.79 18.10
C GLY A 34 8.85 17.65 17.21
N LEU A 35 7.94 16.78 16.77
CA LEU A 35 8.26 15.66 15.89
C LEU A 35 8.75 16.15 14.52
N THR A 36 8.10 17.18 13.99
CA THR A 36 8.49 17.84 12.73
C THR A 36 9.87 18.47 12.82
N ALA A 37 10.20 19.11 13.94
CA ALA A 37 11.49 19.74 14.17
C ALA A 37 12.61 18.73 14.41
N LEU A 38 12.30 17.61 15.07
CA LEU A 38 13.24 16.53 15.37
C LEU A 38 13.59 15.71 14.13
N LEU A 39 12.57 15.26 13.38
CA LEU A 39 12.76 14.37 12.22
C LEU A 39 13.19 15.10 10.95
N ARG A 40 12.97 16.43 10.87
CA ARG A 40 13.28 17.29 9.71
C ARG A 40 13.00 16.61 8.36
N PRO A 41 11.77 16.14 8.13
CA PRO A 41 11.46 15.34 6.95
C PRO A 41 11.65 16.15 5.68
N SER A 42 12.08 15.45 4.63
CA SER A 42 12.33 16.05 3.33
C SER A 42 11.07 16.77 2.81
N PRO A 43 11.17 18.04 2.39
CA PRO A 43 10.03 18.80 1.91
C PRO A 43 9.55 18.21 0.58
N TYR A 44 8.49 17.39 0.63
CA TYR A 44 7.81 16.92 -0.57
C TYR A 44 6.77 17.96 -1.02
N PRO A 45 6.88 18.52 -2.23
CA PRO A 45 5.87 19.43 -2.76
C PRO A 45 4.59 18.68 -3.09
N LEU A 46 3.63 18.71 -2.16
CA LEU A 46 2.24 18.37 -2.46
C LEU A 46 1.70 19.42 -3.45
N ARG A 47 1.58 19.04 -4.71
CA ARG A 47 0.91 19.87 -5.72
C ARG A 47 -0.61 19.80 -5.47
N LEU A 48 -1.18 20.85 -4.89
CA LEU A 48 -2.61 20.93 -4.53
C LEU A 48 -3.55 20.52 -5.68
N GLN A 49 -3.18 20.86 -6.92
CA GLN A 49 -3.92 20.52 -8.15
C GLN A 49 -4.00 18.99 -8.42
N ARG A 50 -3.10 18.19 -7.86
CA ARG A 50 -3.12 16.72 -8.00
C ARG A 50 -3.98 16.02 -6.94
N ILE A 51 -4.40 16.72 -5.88
CA ILE A 51 -5.12 16.11 -4.75
C ILE A 51 -6.40 15.38 -5.17
N PRO A 52 -7.29 15.94 -6.02
CA PRO A 52 -8.53 15.24 -6.40
C PRO A 52 -8.26 13.95 -7.17
N GLY A 53 -7.32 13.99 -8.13
CA GLY A 53 -6.93 12.82 -8.92
C GLY A 53 -6.21 11.75 -8.09
N MET A 54 -5.36 12.17 -7.15
CA MET A 54 -4.66 11.32 -6.19
C MET A 54 -5.65 10.62 -5.25
N ALA A 55 -6.59 11.37 -4.67
CA ALA A 55 -7.63 10.83 -3.79
C ALA A 55 -8.51 9.81 -4.52
N TRP A 56 -8.88 10.09 -5.77
CA TRP A 56 -9.64 9.15 -6.60
C TRP A 56 -8.84 7.88 -6.93
N ALA A 57 -7.55 8.02 -7.27
CA ALA A 57 -6.68 6.87 -7.50
C ALA A 57 -6.51 6.03 -6.22
N LEU A 58 -6.36 6.68 -5.06
CA LEU A 58 -6.27 6.03 -3.75
C LEU A 58 -7.55 5.27 -3.40
N LEU A 59 -8.72 5.86 -3.65
CA LEU A 59 -10.00 5.19 -3.44
C LEU A 59 -10.12 3.94 -4.32
N ARG A 60 -9.81 4.05 -5.62
CA ARG A 60 -9.83 2.90 -6.54
C ARG A 60 -8.83 1.82 -6.14
N TYR A 61 -7.65 2.21 -5.66
CA TYR A 61 -6.66 1.28 -5.15
C TYR A 61 -7.16 0.57 -3.88
N GLY A 62 -7.75 1.30 -2.94
CA GLY A 62 -8.35 0.72 -1.74
C GLY A 62 -9.46 -0.28 -2.05
N ILE A 63 -10.37 0.04 -2.99
CA ILE A 63 -11.43 -0.87 -3.43
C ILE A 63 -10.84 -2.14 -4.07
N MET A 64 -9.82 -1.98 -4.93
CA MET A 64 -9.15 -3.10 -5.57
C MET A 64 -8.47 -4.01 -4.53
N VAL A 65 -7.72 -3.45 -3.59
CA VAL A 65 -7.07 -4.21 -2.51
C VAL A 65 -8.11 -4.90 -1.63
N GLY A 66 -9.19 -4.21 -1.26
CA GLY A 66 -10.29 -4.80 -0.49
C GLY A 66 -10.94 -5.98 -1.21
N LYS A 67 -11.12 -5.87 -2.53
CA LYS A 67 -11.61 -6.99 -3.37
C LYS A 67 -10.61 -8.16 -3.39
N ASP A 68 -9.32 -7.88 -3.57
CA ASP A 68 -8.28 -8.91 -3.59
C ASP A 68 -8.19 -9.65 -2.24
N VAL A 69 -8.30 -8.92 -1.12
CA VAL A 69 -8.33 -9.50 0.23
C VAL A 69 -9.57 -10.36 0.43
N PHE A 70 -10.74 -9.87 0.04
CA PHE A 70 -12.00 -10.59 0.21
C PHE A 70 -12.05 -11.87 -0.64
N LEU A 71 -11.70 -11.78 -1.94
CA LEU A 71 -11.70 -12.92 -2.84
C LEU A 71 -10.60 -13.93 -2.50
N GLY A 72 -9.41 -13.47 -2.14
CA GLY A 72 -8.32 -14.32 -1.66
C GLY A 72 -8.73 -15.07 -0.39
N GLY A 73 -9.38 -14.38 0.56
CA GLY A 73 -9.92 -15.00 1.77
C GLY A 73 -10.95 -16.11 1.49
N LEU A 74 -11.87 -15.87 0.55
CA LEU A 74 -12.83 -16.90 0.10
C LEU A 74 -12.13 -18.09 -0.57
N GLN A 75 -11.09 -17.85 -1.37
CA GLN A 75 -10.32 -18.90 -2.02
C GLN A 75 -9.60 -19.78 -0.98
N VAL A 76 -8.91 -19.16 -0.02
CA VAL A 76 -8.21 -19.88 1.06
C VAL A 76 -9.21 -20.63 1.95
N ALA A 77 -10.35 -20.04 2.27
CA ALA A 77 -11.42 -20.72 3.01
C ALA A 77 -11.92 -21.97 2.26
N ARG A 78 -12.12 -21.86 0.93
CA ARG A 78 -12.50 -23.01 0.10
C ARG A 78 -11.44 -24.11 0.12
N PHE A 79 -10.16 -23.77 0.01
CA PHE A 79 -9.08 -24.76 0.10
C PHE A 79 -9.03 -25.46 1.45
N THR A 80 -9.23 -24.71 2.53
CA THR A 80 -9.18 -25.24 3.90
C THR A 80 -10.37 -26.15 4.22
N LEU A 81 -11.53 -25.89 3.63
CA LEU A 81 -12.74 -26.70 3.81
C LEU A 81 -12.79 -27.93 2.90
N ASP A 82 -12.02 -27.95 1.80
CA ASP A 82 -11.96 -29.09 0.90
C ASP A 82 -10.97 -30.13 1.46
N PRO A 83 -11.44 -31.35 1.85
CA PRO A 83 -10.56 -32.38 2.41
C PRO A 83 -9.50 -32.87 1.42
N LYS A 84 -9.68 -32.63 0.11
CA LYS A 84 -8.67 -32.96 -0.91
C LYS A 84 -7.53 -31.95 -0.96
N LEU A 85 -7.68 -30.79 -0.31
CA LEU A 85 -6.72 -29.68 -0.28
C LEU A 85 -6.09 -29.42 -1.67
N PRO A 86 -6.90 -29.02 -2.69
CA PRO A 86 -6.45 -28.90 -4.07
C PRO A 86 -5.61 -27.63 -4.31
N ILE A 87 -4.46 -27.54 -3.65
CA ILE A 87 -3.50 -26.45 -3.77
C ILE A 87 -2.33 -26.85 -4.66
N HIS A 88 -1.80 -25.88 -5.42
CA HIS A 88 -0.66 -26.07 -6.30
C HIS A 88 0.37 -24.97 -5.97
N PRO A 89 1.10 -25.11 -4.86
CA PRO A 89 1.99 -24.06 -4.40
C PRO A 89 3.21 -23.92 -5.32
N ALA A 90 3.59 -22.69 -5.60
CA ALA A 90 4.76 -22.38 -6.42
C ALA A 90 5.34 -21.01 -6.04
N VAL A 91 6.60 -20.79 -6.43
CA VAL A 91 7.20 -19.46 -6.41
C VAL A 91 7.21 -18.92 -7.83
N ILE A 92 6.59 -17.75 -8.02
CA ILE A 92 6.52 -17.05 -9.29
C ILE A 92 7.28 -15.73 -9.21
N ALA A 93 7.91 -15.32 -10.30
CA ALA A 93 8.62 -14.05 -10.41
C ALA A 93 7.73 -13.01 -11.10
N ILE A 94 7.39 -11.94 -10.39
CA ILE A 94 6.52 -10.87 -10.89
C ILE A 94 7.33 -9.57 -10.97
N PRO A 95 7.62 -9.04 -12.17
CA PRO A 95 8.28 -7.74 -12.30
C PRO A 95 7.36 -6.64 -11.75
N SER A 96 7.86 -5.81 -10.83
CA SER A 96 7.09 -4.67 -10.33
C SER A 96 6.74 -3.69 -11.44
N GLY A 97 7.71 -3.41 -12.31
CA GLY A 97 7.60 -2.46 -13.42
C GLY A 97 7.37 -1.01 -12.98
N ALA A 98 7.50 -0.71 -11.69
CA ALA A 98 7.35 0.63 -11.13
C ALA A 98 8.71 1.33 -11.03
N GLU A 99 8.72 2.64 -11.30
CA GLU A 99 9.94 3.45 -11.21
C GLU A 99 10.29 3.83 -9.76
N ALA A 100 9.28 3.96 -8.89
CA ALA A 100 9.47 4.34 -7.50
C ALA A 100 9.57 3.08 -6.60
N GLU A 101 10.61 3.00 -5.78
CA GLU A 101 10.80 1.91 -4.81
C GLU A 101 9.58 1.76 -3.88
N LEU A 102 8.98 2.86 -3.45
CA LEU A 102 7.77 2.86 -2.62
C LEU A 102 6.58 2.22 -3.35
N ALA A 103 6.47 2.38 -4.67
CA ALA A 103 5.41 1.71 -5.45
C ALA A 103 5.65 0.19 -5.51
N THR A 104 6.90 -0.24 -5.62
CA THR A 104 7.28 -1.66 -5.55
C THR A 104 6.96 -2.23 -4.17
N ALA A 105 7.36 -1.57 -3.10
CA ALA A 105 7.08 -1.99 -1.73
C ALA A 105 5.58 -2.08 -1.44
N LEU A 106 4.78 -1.07 -1.83
CA LEU A 106 3.33 -1.11 -1.65
C LEU A 106 2.67 -2.21 -2.50
N SER A 107 3.17 -2.47 -3.71
CA SER A 107 2.71 -3.59 -4.52
C SER A 107 2.98 -4.92 -3.81
N ALA A 108 4.19 -5.10 -3.27
CA ALA A 108 4.57 -6.31 -2.53
C ALA A 108 3.73 -6.52 -1.26
N HIS A 109 3.48 -5.45 -0.51
CA HIS A 109 2.60 -5.50 0.67
C HIS A 109 1.16 -5.84 0.30
N THR A 110 0.63 -5.31 -0.80
CA THR A 110 -0.75 -5.62 -1.22
C THR A 110 -0.92 -7.03 -1.76
N ILE A 111 0.11 -7.58 -2.43
CA ILE A 111 0.15 -9.00 -2.79
C ILE A 111 0.11 -9.85 -1.51
N THR A 112 0.93 -9.52 -0.52
CA THR A 112 1.03 -10.25 0.75
C THR A 112 -0.23 -10.12 1.62
N LEU A 113 -0.93 -9.00 1.53
CA LEU A 113 -2.17 -8.77 2.28
C LEU A 113 -3.33 -9.63 1.75
N SER A 114 -3.34 -9.95 0.46
CA SER A 114 -4.35 -10.83 -0.15
C SER A 114 -4.09 -12.28 0.27
N PRO A 115 -5.02 -12.95 0.95
CA PRO A 115 -4.83 -14.35 1.33
C PRO A 115 -4.64 -15.22 0.09
N GLY A 116 -3.57 -16.02 0.07
CA GLY A 116 -3.24 -16.89 -1.05
C GLY A 116 -1.89 -16.62 -1.70
N ALA A 117 -1.26 -15.48 -1.44
CA ALA A 117 0.09 -15.17 -1.91
C ALA A 117 0.90 -14.37 -0.88
N VAL A 118 2.23 -14.54 -0.90
CA VAL A 118 3.17 -13.76 -0.08
C VAL A 118 4.42 -13.45 -0.88
N VAL A 119 4.87 -12.19 -0.84
CA VAL A 119 6.16 -11.81 -1.42
C VAL A 119 7.26 -12.19 -0.44
N ILE A 120 8.18 -13.05 -0.87
CA ILE A 120 9.28 -13.57 -0.06
C ILE A 120 10.55 -12.73 -0.22
N GLU A 121 10.75 -12.17 -1.42
CA GLU A 121 11.94 -11.40 -1.76
C GLU A 121 11.63 -10.38 -2.87
N ILE A 122 12.32 -9.25 -2.81
CA ILE A 122 12.36 -8.26 -3.89
C ILE A 122 13.81 -8.23 -4.38
N GLY A 123 14.06 -8.83 -5.54
CA GLY A 123 15.36 -8.90 -6.17
C GLY A 123 15.68 -7.63 -6.97
N GLU A 124 16.71 -7.73 -7.82
CA GLU A 124 17.13 -6.64 -8.69
C GLU A 124 16.00 -6.14 -9.59
N GLN A 125 16.03 -4.84 -9.93
CA GLN A 125 15.07 -4.20 -10.84
C GLN A 125 13.60 -4.32 -10.40
N GLY A 126 13.36 -4.57 -9.11
CA GLY A 126 12.03 -4.70 -8.53
C GLY A 126 11.33 -6.01 -8.88
N MET A 127 12.09 -7.09 -9.14
CA MET A 127 11.53 -8.42 -9.32
C MET A 127 10.99 -8.97 -8.00
N MET A 128 9.68 -9.18 -7.90
CA MET A 128 9.03 -9.68 -6.69
C MET A 128 8.86 -11.20 -6.79
N TYR A 129 9.64 -11.95 -6.01
CA TYR A 129 9.47 -13.38 -5.87
C TYR A 129 8.31 -13.65 -4.91
N THR A 130 7.26 -14.27 -5.43
CA THR A 130 5.98 -14.43 -4.73
C THR A 130 5.67 -15.91 -4.60
N HIS A 131 5.50 -16.38 -3.37
CA HIS A 131 4.97 -17.70 -3.09
C HIS A 131 3.43 -17.63 -3.15
N THR A 132 2.81 -18.45 -4.00
CA THR A 132 1.35 -18.57 -4.13
C THR A 132 0.90 -19.95 -3.65
N LEU A 133 -0.29 -20.03 -3.06
CA LEU A 133 -0.92 -21.30 -2.68
C LEU A 133 -1.48 -22.07 -3.89
N ASP A 134 -1.83 -21.36 -4.96
CA ASP A 134 -2.38 -21.97 -6.18
C ASP A 134 -1.86 -21.24 -7.41
N VAL A 135 -1.16 -21.99 -8.28
CA VAL A 135 -0.55 -21.52 -9.53
C VAL A 135 -1.37 -21.91 -10.77
N THR A 136 -2.63 -22.31 -10.59
CA THR A 136 -3.49 -22.67 -11.72
C THR A 136 -3.90 -21.47 -12.60
N MET A 137 -3.68 -20.24 -12.13
CA MET A 137 -3.90 -19.05 -12.95
C MET A 137 -2.76 -18.86 -13.97
N PRO A 138 -3.07 -18.44 -15.21
CA PRO A 138 -2.05 -18.11 -16.19
C PRO A 138 -1.15 -16.95 -15.71
N ASP A 139 0.14 -17.00 -16.04
CA ASP A 139 1.12 -15.94 -15.73
C ASP A 139 0.64 -14.54 -16.14
N GLU A 140 -0.06 -14.45 -17.28
CA GLU A 140 -0.65 -13.20 -17.78
C GLU A 140 -1.61 -12.53 -16.79
N ALA A 141 -2.32 -13.32 -15.97
CA ALA A 141 -3.24 -12.81 -14.96
C ALA A 141 -2.48 -12.08 -13.85
N TYR A 142 -1.39 -12.68 -13.33
CA TYR A 142 -0.53 -12.04 -12.33
C TYR A 142 0.08 -10.74 -12.85
N PHE A 143 0.58 -10.75 -14.09
CA PHE A 143 1.14 -9.54 -14.70
C PHE A 143 0.08 -8.46 -14.94
N LYS A 144 -1.15 -8.83 -15.31
CA LYS A 144 -2.25 -7.88 -15.46
C LYS A 144 -2.62 -7.22 -14.13
N MET A 145 -2.72 -8.00 -13.05
CA MET A 145 -2.99 -7.48 -11.71
C MET A 145 -1.87 -6.54 -11.25
N GLN A 146 -0.60 -6.90 -11.49
CA GLN A 146 0.53 -6.05 -11.14
C GLN A 146 0.55 -4.75 -11.94
N ARG A 147 0.26 -4.79 -13.25
CA ARG A 147 0.12 -3.57 -14.06
C ARG A 147 -0.95 -2.64 -13.51
N GLN A 148 -2.10 -3.18 -13.12
CA GLN A 148 -3.18 -2.38 -12.54
C GLN A 148 -2.77 -1.72 -11.20
N ARG A 149 -2.05 -2.46 -10.33
CA ARG A 149 -1.48 -1.90 -9.08
C ARG A 149 -0.52 -0.76 -9.38
N ARG A 150 0.44 -0.99 -10.27
CA ARG A 150 1.42 0.00 -10.69
C ARG A 150 0.75 1.26 -11.21
N ASP A 151 -0.22 1.13 -12.11
CA ASP A 151 -0.86 2.27 -12.77
C ASP A 151 -1.68 3.14 -11.79
N LEU A 152 -2.18 2.56 -10.70
CA LEU A 152 -2.81 3.31 -9.62
C LEU A 152 -1.78 3.93 -8.69
N LEU A 153 -0.74 3.18 -8.31
CA LEU A 153 0.31 3.66 -7.42
C LEU A 153 1.11 4.82 -8.03
N THR A 154 1.37 4.82 -9.34
CA THR A 154 2.04 5.96 -10.03
C THR A 154 1.20 7.23 -10.04
N ARG A 155 -0.13 7.12 -9.90
CA ARG A 155 -1.04 8.27 -9.78
C ARG A 155 -1.17 8.75 -8.33
N ILE A 156 -0.98 7.85 -7.37
CA ILE A 156 -1.05 8.14 -5.94
C ILE A 156 0.26 8.75 -5.45
N LEU A 157 1.37 8.10 -5.81
CA LEU A 157 2.69 8.45 -5.34
C LEU A 157 3.29 9.56 -6.20
N PRO A 158 4.03 10.49 -5.58
CA PRO A 158 4.84 11.43 -6.32
C PRO A 158 5.96 10.68 -7.07
N SER A 159 6.33 11.21 -8.24
CA SER A 159 7.49 10.74 -9.00
C SER A 159 8.74 10.72 -8.12
N PRO A 160 9.64 9.74 -8.28
CA PRO A 160 10.90 9.74 -7.55
C PRO A 160 11.67 11.04 -7.82
N PRO A 161 12.43 11.57 -6.84
CA PRO A 161 13.32 12.69 -7.10
C PRO A 161 14.42 12.22 -8.06
N THR A 162 14.56 12.92 -9.20
CA THR A 162 15.65 12.75 -10.15
C THR A 162 16.98 13.21 -9.58
#